data_AF-A0A5M8PWW5-F1
#
_entry.id   AF-A0A5M8PWW5-F1
#
_cell.length_a   1.000
_cell.length_b   1.000
_cell.length_c   1.000
_cell.angle_alpha   90.00
_cell.angle_beta   90.00
_cell.angle_gamma   90.00
#
_symmetry.space_group_name_H-M   'P 1'
#
loop_
_entity.id
_entity.type
_entity.pdbx_description
1 polymer ?
#
loop_
_entity_poly.entity_id
_entity_poly.type
_entity_poly.pdbx_seq_one_letter_code
_entity_poly.pdbx_strand_id
1 'polypeptide(L)'
;MTTPDAVQIYAKNITGRKRLSPALSGQELESTRKQLAGIASKDEGTTKAGLSKTLLFPSEVDYNDRFAAGSNEPFDRAGLPYVSGYNYPSIVTPTPDLHYGYPGSRFDDHEYATMQHSRFKPYSQPNSANFWPFLAVECKSQSRGGTSWVAENQNAGIGSHSVNSMEILMKYARGQKQRQITDSLFFSCVADANGASVWVHWMDLNHDPRYVSAEIV
;
A
#
# COMPACT_ATOMS: atom_id res chain seq x y z
N MET A 1 16.08 15.94 0.21
CA MET A 1 16.79 14.74 -0.28
C MET A 1 16.19 14.40 -1.62
N THR A 2 17.00 14.22 -2.67
CA THR A 2 16.52 13.93 -4.03
C THR A 2 16.21 12.45 -4.17
N THR A 3 15.08 12.12 -4.77
CA THR A 3 14.70 10.72 -5.08
C THR A 3 15.77 10.11 -6.01
N PRO A 4 16.35 8.94 -5.70
CA PRO A 4 17.36 8.32 -6.55
C PRO A 4 16.83 8.04 -7.97
N ASP A 5 17.68 8.20 -9.00
CA ASP A 5 17.30 8.02 -10.40
C ASP A 5 16.67 6.65 -10.66
N ALA A 6 17.21 5.59 -10.05
CA ALA A 6 16.66 4.23 -10.18
C ALA A 6 15.21 4.14 -9.69
N VAL A 7 14.89 4.82 -8.57
CA VAL A 7 13.53 4.85 -8.02
C VAL A 7 12.61 5.68 -8.92
N GLN A 8 13.08 6.85 -9.38
CA GLN A 8 12.30 7.70 -10.30
C GLN A 8 11.99 6.98 -11.62
N ILE A 9 12.99 6.34 -12.22
CA ILE A 9 12.86 5.58 -13.47
C ILE A 9 11.89 4.42 -13.26
N TYR A 10 12.03 3.67 -12.16
CA TYR A 10 11.14 2.55 -11.86
C TYR A 10 9.68 3.02 -11.67
N ALA A 11 9.46 4.06 -10.87
CA ALA A 11 8.15 4.65 -10.65
C ALA A 11 7.52 5.13 -11.97
N LYS A 12 8.26 5.89 -12.78
CA LYS A 12 7.80 6.38 -14.10
C LYS A 12 7.51 5.24 -15.08
N ASN A 13 8.30 4.16 -15.04
CA ASN A 13 8.04 3.00 -15.88
C ASN A 13 6.76 2.28 -15.49
N ILE A 14 6.42 2.21 -14.20
CA ILE A 14 5.15 1.63 -13.73
C ILE A 14 3.98 2.54 -14.10
N THR A 15 4.05 3.83 -13.75
CA THR A 15 2.93 4.78 -13.95
C THR A 15 2.73 5.13 -15.42
N GLY A 16 3.79 5.14 -16.22
CA GLY A 16 3.76 5.40 -17.66
C GLY A 16 3.45 4.17 -18.51
N ARG A 17 3.36 2.97 -17.92
CA ARG A 17 3.06 1.75 -18.68
C ARG A 17 1.67 1.85 -19.30
N LYS A 18 1.56 1.53 -20.59
CA LYS A 18 0.26 1.41 -21.25
C LYS A 18 -0.59 0.38 -20.49
N ARG A 19 -1.72 0.85 -19.95
CA ARG A 19 -2.66 -0.03 -19.24
C ARG A 19 -3.16 -1.11 -20.18
N LEU A 20 -3.19 -2.34 -19.69
CA LEU A 20 -3.83 -3.46 -20.36
C LEU A 20 -5.34 -3.48 -20.12
N SER A 21 -5.82 -2.78 -19.08
CA SER A 21 -7.24 -2.58 -18.85
C SER A 21 -7.83 -1.62 -19.90
N PRO A 22 -9.09 -1.83 -20.29
CA PRO A 22 -9.80 -0.90 -21.15
C PRO A 22 -9.76 0.52 -20.59
N ALA A 23 -9.70 1.51 -21.48
CA ALA A 23 -9.96 2.88 -21.07
C ALA A 23 -11.44 3.00 -20.65
N LEU A 24 -11.70 3.83 -19.64
CA LEU A 24 -13.06 4.17 -19.27
C LEU A 24 -13.75 4.84 -20.46
N SER A 25 -14.95 4.38 -20.78
CA SER A 25 -15.82 5.04 -21.74
C SER A 25 -16.19 6.44 -21.27
N GLY A 26 -16.65 7.30 -22.20
CA GLY A 26 -17.11 8.64 -21.83
C GLY A 26 -18.25 8.62 -20.80
N GLN A 27 -19.13 7.62 -20.87
CA GLN A 27 -20.22 7.44 -19.91
C GLN A 27 -19.70 7.03 -18.52
N GLU A 28 -18.73 6.11 -18.45
CA GLU A 28 -18.11 5.69 -17.19
C GLU A 28 -17.33 6.83 -16.53
N LEU A 29 -16.60 7.62 -17.33
CA LEU A 29 -15.90 8.82 -16.84
C LEU A 29 -16.87 9.84 -16.26
N GLU A 30 -17.96 10.12 -16.96
CA GLU A 30 -18.96 11.09 -16.49
C GLU A 30 -19.71 10.60 -15.26
N SER A 31 -20.05 9.30 -15.22
CA SER A 31 -20.64 8.67 -14.03
C SER A 31 -19.69 8.77 -12.83
N THR A 32 -18.41 8.46 -13.02
CA THR A 32 -17.38 8.57 -11.97
C THR A 32 -17.25 10.02 -11.49
N ARG A 33 -17.22 11.01 -12.39
CA ARG A 33 -17.18 12.43 -12.02
C ARG A 33 -18.39 12.87 -11.21
N LYS A 34 -19.59 12.43 -11.58
CA LYS A 34 -20.82 12.71 -10.81
C LYS A 34 -20.78 12.09 -9.43
N GLN A 35 -20.26 10.86 -9.30
CA GLN A 35 -20.07 10.21 -8.00
C GLN A 35 -19.08 11.01 -7.13
N LEU A 36 -17.93 11.39 -7.68
CA LEU A 36 -16.92 12.19 -6.99
C LEU A 36 -17.49 13.55 -6.52
N ALA A 37 -18.22 14.25 -7.39
CA ALA A 37 -18.88 15.50 -7.04
C ALA A 37 -19.91 15.32 -5.90
N GLY A 38 -20.62 14.19 -5.88
CA GLY A 38 -21.59 13.86 -4.84
C GLY A 38 -20.97 13.58 -3.47
N ILE A 39 -19.71 13.16 -3.42
CA ILE A 39 -18.98 12.85 -2.17
C ILE A 39 -18.06 13.98 -1.69
N ALA A 40 -17.79 15.00 -2.51
CA ALA A 40 -16.84 16.06 -2.20
C ALA A 40 -17.09 16.82 -0.88
N SER A 41 -18.34 16.91 -0.43
CA SER A 41 -18.75 17.59 0.81
C SER A 41 -19.14 16.64 1.96
N LYS A 42 -18.88 15.34 1.79
CA LYS A 42 -19.28 14.30 2.75
C LYS A 42 -18.17 14.01 3.76
N ASP A 43 -18.49 13.30 4.84
CA ASP A 43 -17.50 12.84 5.82
C ASP A 43 -16.54 11.78 5.26
N GLU A 44 -15.46 11.49 5.98
CA GLU A 44 -14.42 10.54 5.56
C GLU A 44 -14.96 9.13 5.29
N GLY A 45 -15.90 8.64 6.11
CA GLY A 45 -16.50 7.32 5.91
C GLY A 45 -17.31 7.25 4.62
N THR A 46 -18.11 8.28 4.35
CA THR A 46 -18.86 8.38 3.09
C THR A 46 -17.93 8.55 1.89
N THR A 47 -16.88 9.37 2.01
CA THR A 47 -15.90 9.56 0.93
C THR A 47 -15.16 8.27 0.61
N LYS A 48 -14.68 7.54 1.64
CA LYS A 48 -14.05 6.22 1.49
C LYS A 48 -14.99 5.24 0.77
N ALA A 49 -16.22 5.10 1.27
CA ALA A 49 -17.20 4.19 0.69
C ALA A 49 -17.63 4.58 -0.73
N GLY A 50 -17.60 5.87 -1.06
CA GLY A 50 -17.83 6.37 -2.40
C GLY A 50 -16.66 6.06 -3.33
N LEU A 51 -15.43 6.38 -2.91
CA LEU A 51 -14.21 6.16 -3.67
C LEU A 51 -13.97 4.69 -3.98
N SER A 52 -14.20 3.78 -3.03
CA SER A 52 -14.05 2.33 -3.23
C SER A 52 -15.05 1.74 -4.23
N LYS A 53 -16.16 2.44 -4.50
CA LYS A 53 -17.16 2.07 -5.51
C LYS A 53 -16.87 2.67 -6.88
N THR A 54 -15.92 3.60 -6.97
CA THR A 54 -15.49 4.12 -8.26
C THR A 54 -14.57 3.14 -8.97
N LEU A 55 -14.44 3.28 -10.28
CA LEU A 55 -13.48 2.53 -11.08
C LEU A 55 -12.02 2.94 -10.82
N LEU A 56 -11.77 3.93 -9.94
CA LEU A 56 -10.43 4.36 -9.54
C LEU A 56 -9.81 3.44 -8.48
N PHE A 57 -10.62 2.93 -7.56
CA PHE A 57 -10.20 2.03 -6.48
C PHE A 57 -11.07 0.78 -6.46
N PRO A 58 -10.97 -0.05 -7.50
CA PRO A 58 -11.84 -1.19 -7.65
C PRO A 58 -11.54 -2.25 -6.59
N SER A 59 -12.35 -2.30 -5.55
CA SER A 59 -12.40 -3.44 -4.63
C SER A 59 -13.21 -4.61 -5.20
N GLU A 60 -14.07 -4.36 -6.19
CA GLU A 60 -15.04 -5.32 -6.73
C GLU A 60 -14.80 -5.71 -8.20
N VAL A 61 -13.81 -5.10 -8.88
CA VAL A 61 -13.49 -5.49 -10.25
C VAL A 61 -12.59 -6.73 -10.22
N ASP A 62 -13.06 -7.79 -10.87
CA ASP A 62 -12.26 -8.99 -11.07
C ASP A 62 -11.14 -8.72 -12.08
N TYR A 63 -9.90 -8.70 -11.59
CA TYR A 63 -8.71 -8.57 -12.41
C TYR A 63 -8.10 -9.92 -12.81
N ASN A 64 -8.89 -11.00 -12.85
CA ASN A 64 -8.46 -12.37 -13.14
C ASN A 64 -7.29 -12.80 -12.24
N ASP A 65 -7.49 -12.72 -10.92
CA ASP A 65 -6.47 -13.04 -9.92
C ASP A 65 -5.15 -12.26 -10.07
N ARG A 66 -5.17 -11.04 -10.66
CA ARG A 66 -3.94 -10.22 -10.76
C ARG A 66 -3.53 -9.59 -9.44
N PHE A 67 -4.52 -9.19 -8.65
CA PHE A 67 -4.34 -8.65 -7.32
C PHE A 67 -5.60 -8.90 -6.49
N ALA A 68 -5.48 -8.81 -5.18
CA ALA A 68 -6.60 -8.83 -4.24
C ALA A 68 -6.59 -7.54 -3.42
N ALA A 69 -7.79 -7.03 -3.11
CA ALA A 69 -7.98 -5.87 -2.26
C ALA A 69 -8.26 -6.31 -0.81
N GLY A 70 -7.80 -5.52 0.16
CA GLY A 70 -8.14 -5.65 1.57
C GLY A 70 -8.32 -4.29 2.21
N SER A 71 -8.71 -4.26 3.49
CA SER A 71 -8.83 -3.04 4.29
C SER A 71 -8.21 -3.20 5.68
N ASN A 72 -7.86 -2.08 6.30
CA ASN A 72 -7.44 -1.89 7.69
C ASN A 72 -6.16 -2.59 8.16
N GLU A 73 -5.89 -3.84 7.82
CA GLU A 73 -4.81 -4.60 8.47
C GLU A 73 -3.95 -5.34 7.44
N PRO A 74 -3.09 -4.68 6.67
CA PRO A 74 -2.27 -5.32 5.62
C PRO A 74 -1.33 -6.42 6.14
N PHE A 75 -0.96 -6.36 7.42
CA PHE A 75 -0.09 -7.31 8.07
C PHE A 75 -0.72 -7.83 9.37
N ASP A 76 -0.49 -9.10 9.68
CA ASP A 76 -1.00 -9.76 10.87
C ASP A 76 -0.42 -9.15 12.15
N ARG A 77 -1.32 -8.80 13.07
CA ARG A 77 -1.01 -8.23 14.39
C ARG A 77 -0.65 -9.29 15.42
N ALA A 78 -1.02 -10.55 15.20
CA ALA A 78 -0.80 -11.66 16.13
C ALA A 78 0.69 -12.01 16.31
N GLY A 79 1.57 -11.51 15.43
CA GLY A 79 3.01 -11.67 15.56
C GLY A 79 3.69 -10.69 16.50
N LEU A 80 3.00 -9.64 16.98
CA LEU A 80 3.61 -8.61 17.82
C LEU A 80 4.03 -9.20 19.17
N PRO A 81 5.22 -8.88 19.71
CA PRO A 81 5.67 -9.43 20.97
C PRO A 81 4.68 -9.08 22.09
N TYR A 82 3.96 -10.08 22.54
CA TYR A 82 3.15 -10.02 23.75
C TYR A 82 4.06 -10.34 24.95
N VAL A 83 4.44 -9.34 25.72
CA VAL A 83 5.20 -9.54 26.96
C VAL A 83 4.21 -9.63 28.11
N SER A 84 3.98 -10.84 28.65
CA SER A 84 3.09 -11.01 29.79
C SER A 84 3.55 -10.14 30.97
N GLY A 85 2.65 -9.36 31.55
CA GLY A 85 2.95 -8.50 32.70
C GLY A 85 3.44 -7.09 32.35
N TYR A 86 3.64 -6.76 31.07
CA TYR A 86 3.90 -5.40 30.62
C TYR A 86 2.83 -4.94 29.63
N ASN A 87 2.12 -3.87 29.98
CA ASN A 87 1.25 -3.14 29.05
C ASN A 87 2.10 -2.27 28.10
N TYR A 88 2.96 -2.89 27.29
CA TYR A 88 3.54 -2.17 26.17
C TYR A 88 2.41 -1.85 25.19
N PRO A 89 2.27 -0.59 24.73
CA PRO A 89 1.33 -0.31 23.66
C PRO A 89 1.73 -1.18 22.47
N SER A 90 0.78 -1.98 21.98
CA SER A 90 0.95 -2.73 20.73
C SER A 90 1.54 -1.79 19.69
N ILE A 91 2.60 -2.21 18.99
CA ILE A 91 3.18 -1.40 17.92
C ILE A 91 2.04 -1.06 16.97
N VAL A 92 1.77 0.24 16.80
CA VAL A 92 0.68 0.71 15.93
C VAL A 92 0.97 0.18 14.54
N THR A 93 0.21 -0.84 14.14
CA THR A 93 0.30 -1.38 12.79
C THR A 93 -0.47 -0.41 11.90
N PRO A 94 0.16 0.11 10.83
CA PRO A 94 -0.51 1.05 9.94
C PRO A 94 -1.83 0.46 9.43
N THR A 95 -2.89 1.27 9.47
CA THR A 95 -4.24 0.84 9.10
C THR A 95 -4.77 1.58 7.88
N PRO A 96 -4.30 1.25 6.67
CA PRO A 96 -4.76 1.90 5.47
C PRO A 96 -6.24 1.61 5.23
N ASP A 97 -6.94 2.58 4.65
CA ASP A 97 -8.33 2.41 4.26
C ASP A 97 -8.52 1.26 3.28
N LEU A 98 -7.62 1.16 2.30
CA LEU A 98 -7.53 0.06 1.35
C LEU A 98 -6.07 -0.35 1.14
N HIS A 99 -5.84 -1.60 0.83
CA HIS A 99 -4.54 -2.08 0.35
C HIS A 99 -4.74 -3.13 -0.74
N TYR A 100 -3.76 -3.21 -1.65
CA TYR A 100 -3.74 -4.15 -2.75
C TYR A 100 -2.45 -4.95 -2.71
N GLY A 101 -2.59 -6.26 -2.86
CA GLY A 101 -1.48 -7.21 -2.85
C GLY A 101 -1.76 -8.37 -3.79
N TYR A 102 -0.91 -9.39 -3.72
CA TYR A 102 -1.10 -10.62 -4.48
C TYR A 102 -2.16 -11.51 -3.82
N PRO A 103 -3.11 -12.08 -4.59
CA PRO A 103 -4.06 -13.02 -4.03
C PRO A 103 -3.34 -14.29 -3.55
N GLY A 104 -3.88 -14.91 -2.50
CA GLY A 104 -3.33 -16.16 -1.95
C GLY A 104 -3.28 -17.31 -2.94
N SER A 105 -4.20 -17.32 -3.92
CA SER A 105 -4.25 -18.32 -5.01
C SER A 105 -2.98 -18.36 -5.89
N ARG A 106 -2.10 -17.35 -5.80
CA ARG A 106 -0.82 -17.31 -6.51
C ARG A 106 0.32 -18.02 -5.82
N PHE A 107 0.14 -18.42 -4.56
CA PHE A 107 1.19 -19.03 -3.76
C PHE A 107 0.86 -20.50 -3.57
N ASP A 108 1.87 -21.36 -3.71
CA ASP A 108 1.72 -22.76 -3.37
C ASP A 108 1.77 -22.96 -1.83
N ASP A 109 1.43 -24.17 -1.37
CA ASP A 109 1.42 -24.51 0.06
C ASP A 109 2.79 -24.31 0.73
N HIS A 110 3.88 -24.48 -0.02
CA HIS A 110 5.24 -24.34 0.48
C HIS A 110 5.62 -22.86 0.64
N GLU A 111 5.29 -22.01 -0.32
CA GLU A 111 5.42 -20.56 -0.24
C GLU A 111 4.56 -20.01 0.88
N TYR A 112 3.30 -20.45 1.00
CA TYR A 112 2.41 -20.09 2.10
C TYR A 112 2.99 -20.45 3.47
N ALA A 113 3.45 -21.70 3.64
CA ALA A 113 4.09 -22.16 4.88
C ALA A 113 5.36 -21.36 5.21
N THR A 114 6.13 -20.98 4.19
CA THR A 114 7.31 -20.14 4.35
C THR A 114 6.94 -18.77 4.89
N MET A 115 5.90 -18.12 4.35
CA MET A 115 5.42 -16.81 4.81
C MET A 115 4.87 -16.86 6.25
N GLN A 116 4.27 -17.98 6.64
CA GLN A 116 3.76 -18.20 8.00
C GLN A 116 4.84 -18.60 9.02
N HIS A 117 6.09 -18.81 8.58
CA HIS A 117 7.16 -19.23 9.47
C HIS A 117 7.44 -18.16 10.55
N SER A 118 7.58 -18.62 11.79
CA SER A 118 7.88 -17.79 12.97
C SER A 118 9.06 -16.81 12.82
N ARG A 119 10.00 -17.07 11.92
CA ARG A 119 11.17 -16.21 11.66
C ARG A 119 10.83 -14.90 10.95
N PHE A 120 9.63 -14.81 10.37
CA PHE A 120 9.07 -13.64 9.71
C PHE A 120 8.09 -12.86 10.60
N LYS A 121 7.88 -13.31 11.85
CA LYS A 121 7.07 -12.61 12.85
C LYS A 121 7.88 -11.50 13.54
N PRO A 122 7.26 -10.40 13.98
CA PRO A 122 5.91 -9.95 13.60
C PRO A 122 5.82 -9.39 12.18
N TYR A 123 6.90 -8.78 11.71
CA TYR A 123 6.80 -7.63 10.82
C TYR A 123 6.55 -7.97 9.35
N SER A 124 6.50 -9.24 8.97
CA SER A 124 6.42 -9.66 7.56
C SER A 124 5.36 -10.71 7.30
N GLN A 125 4.37 -10.85 8.19
CA GLN A 125 3.22 -11.72 7.94
C GLN A 125 2.11 -10.92 7.29
N PRO A 126 1.84 -11.08 5.97
CA PRO A 126 0.65 -10.51 5.38
C PRO A 126 -0.61 -11.11 6.00
N ASN A 127 -1.71 -10.35 5.94
CA ASN A 127 -3.02 -10.85 6.37
C ASN A 127 -3.58 -11.89 5.39
N SER A 128 -4.78 -12.40 5.68
CA SER A 128 -5.50 -13.31 4.78
C SER A 128 -6.17 -12.63 3.58
N ALA A 129 -6.24 -11.29 3.54
CA ALA A 129 -6.87 -10.56 2.45
C ALA A 129 -5.98 -10.52 1.20
N ASN A 130 -4.68 -10.29 1.36
CA ASN A 130 -3.70 -10.38 0.29
C ASN A 130 -2.27 -10.49 0.84
N PHE A 131 -1.38 -11.04 0.01
CA PHE A 131 0.03 -11.24 0.31
C PHE A 131 0.86 -10.11 -0.28
N TRP A 132 1.86 -9.65 0.47
CA TRP A 132 2.81 -8.61 0.06
C TRP A 132 2.12 -7.40 -0.58
N PRO A 133 1.41 -6.60 0.24
CA PRO A 133 0.80 -5.38 -0.23
C PRO A 133 1.82 -4.55 -1.00
N PHE A 134 1.47 -4.14 -2.21
CA PHE A 134 2.32 -3.29 -3.07
C PHE A 134 1.74 -1.89 -3.23
N LEU A 135 0.47 -1.69 -2.85
CA LEU A 135 -0.21 -0.40 -2.86
C LEU A 135 -1.10 -0.26 -1.62
N ALA A 136 -0.94 0.82 -0.85
CA ALA A 136 -1.92 1.26 0.14
C ALA A 136 -2.66 2.52 -0.32
N VAL A 137 -3.89 2.70 0.11
CA VAL A 137 -4.69 3.90 -0.15
C VAL A 137 -5.24 4.42 1.17
N GLU A 138 -5.06 5.71 1.39
CA GLU A 138 -5.67 6.48 2.47
C GLU A 138 -6.66 7.47 1.87
N CYS A 139 -7.92 7.37 2.26
CA CYS A 139 -8.97 8.26 1.80
C CYS A 139 -9.19 9.38 2.82
N LYS A 140 -9.30 10.62 2.37
CA LYS A 140 -9.64 11.75 3.26
C LYS A 140 -10.79 12.57 2.72
N SER A 141 -11.51 13.19 3.65
CA SER A 141 -12.44 14.26 3.33
C SER A 141 -11.90 15.61 3.77
N GLN A 142 -11.49 16.42 2.78
CA GLN A 142 -11.09 17.80 3.02
C GLN A 142 -12.24 18.67 3.56
N SER A 143 -13.49 18.33 3.25
CA SER A 143 -14.66 19.10 3.65
C SER A 143 -14.98 19.04 5.16
N ARG A 144 -14.39 18.07 5.88
CA ARG A 144 -14.61 17.87 7.33
C ARG A 144 -13.33 17.98 8.15
N GLY A 145 -12.33 18.70 7.62
CA GLY A 145 -11.08 18.96 8.33
C GLY A 145 -10.05 17.83 8.28
N GLY A 146 -10.30 16.76 7.50
CA GLY A 146 -9.26 15.82 7.13
C GLY A 146 -8.25 16.50 6.20
N THR A 147 -6.97 16.44 6.52
CA THR A 147 -5.91 17.03 5.68
C THR A 147 -5.15 15.94 4.93
N SER A 148 -4.73 16.22 3.70
CA SER A 148 -3.87 15.31 2.93
C SER A 148 -2.63 14.94 3.72
N TRP A 149 -2.07 15.90 4.48
CA TRP A 149 -0.91 15.70 5.35
C TRP A 149 -1.08 14.56 6.37
N VAL A 150 -2.26 14.39 6.97
CA VAL A 150 -2.50 13.26 7.89
C VAL A 150 -2.42 11.94 7.14
N ALA A 151 -3.05 11.87 5.96
CA ALA A 151 -2.98 10.68 5.12
C ALA A 151 -1.57 10.42 4.58
N GLU A 152 -0.80 11.45 4.24
CA GLU A 152 0.60 11.34 3.83
C GLU A 152 1.45 10.72 4.94
N ASN A 153 1.26 11.14 6.19
CA ASN A 153 1.96 10.56 7.34
C ASN A 153 1.55 9.10 7.60
N GLN A 154 0.25 8.79 7.50
CA GLN A 154 -0.24 7.41 7.62
C GLN A 154 0.37 6.53 6.53
N ASN A 155 0.40 7.05 5.30
CA ASN A 155 1.04 6.43 4.15
C ASN A 155 2.54 6.22 4.32
N ALA A 156 3.28 7.20 4.86
CA ALA A 156 4.69 7.03 5.19
C ALA A 156 4.90 5.92 6.24
N GLY A 157 3.98 5.80 7.20
CA GLY A 157 3.94 4.72 8.18
C GLY A 157 3.81 3.34 7.52
N ILE A 158 2.77 3.12 6.71
CA ILE A 158 2.58 1.85 5.98
C ILE A 158 3.70 1.58 4.98
N GLY A 159 4.22 2.62 4.33
CA GLY A 159 5.34 2.52 3.40
C GLY A 159 6.61 2.02 4.09
N SER A 160 6.99 2.64 5.21
CA SER A 160 8.15 2.19 5.99
C SER A 160 7.99 0.75 6.49
N HIS A 161 6.79 0.39 6.97
CA HIS A 161 6.51 -0.97 7.42
C HIS A 161 6.67 -1.97 6.27
N SER A 162 6.02 -1.71 5.13
CA SER A 162 6.02 -2.62 3.98
C SER A 162 7.40 -2.79 3.37
N VAL A 163 8.17 -1.70 3.24
CA VAL A 163 9.58 -1.74 2.80
C VAL A 163 10.41 -2.62 3.74
N ASN A 164 10.25 -2.44 5.06
CA ASN A 164 10.94 -3.27 6.04
C ASN A 164 10.58 -4.75 5.93
N SER A 165 9.29 -5.06 5.78
CA SER A 165 8.80 -6.43 5.60
C SER A 165 9.45 -7.10 4.39
N MET A 166 9.54 -6.39 3.26
CA MET A 166 10.18 -6.88 2.04
C MET A 166 11.69 -7.05 2.22
N GLU A 167 12.37 -6.10 2.87
CA GLU A 167 13.81 -6.21 3.16
C GLU A 167 14.14 -7.43 4.03
N ILE A 168 13.33 -7.70 5.05
CA ILE A 168 13.45 -8.91 5.88
C ILE A 168 13.30 -10.15 5.01
N LEU A 169 12.22 -10.24 4.22
CA LEU A 169 11.98 -11.37 3.33
C LEU A 169 13.16 -11.60 2.38
N MET A 170 13.63 -10.55 1.74
CA MET A 170 14.72 -10.59 0.77
C MET A 170 16.04 -11.04 1.39
N LYS A 171 16.35 -10.58 2.60
CA LYS A 171 17.52 -11.04 3.37
C LYS A 171 17.49 -12.55 3.61
N TYR A 172 16.32 -13.10 3.92
CA TYR A 172 16.17 -14.55 4.13
C TYR A 172 16.16 -15.34 2.82
N ALA A 173 15.49 -14.84 1.78
CA ALA A 173 15.36 -15.53 0.51
C ALA A 173 16.65 -15.54 -0.32
N ARG A 174 17.40 -14.43 -0.30
CA ARG A 174 18.60 -14.23 -1.15
C ARG A 174 19.91 -14.17 -0.37
N GLY A 175 19.87 -14.17 0.95
CA GLY A 175 21.07 -14.07 1.80
C GLY A 175 21.79 -12.72 1.65
N GLN A 176 23.11 -12.75 1.54
CA GLN A 176 23.98 -11.56 1.41
C GLN A 176 24.18 -11.08 -0.03
N LYS A 177 23.37 -11.56 -1.00
CA LYS A 177 23.46 -11.07 -2.38
C LYS A 177 23.18 -9.56 -2.44
N GLN A 178 23.86 -8.87 -3.36
CA GLN A 178 23.69 -7.44 -3.57
C GLN A 178 22.22 -7.16 -3.93
N ARG A 179 21.59 -6.30 -3.12
CA ARG A 179 20.19 -5.86 -3.29
C ARG A 179 20.16 -4.60 -4.12
N GLN A 180 19.14 -4.48 -4.97
CA GLN A 180 18.85 -3.23 -5.67
C GLN A 180 17.84 -2.42 -4.85
N ILE A 181 17.95 -1.10 -4.87
CA ILE A 181 16.99 -0.20 -4.20
C ILE A 181 15.54 -0.42 -4.71
N THR A 182 15.40 -0.94 -5.92
CA THR A 182 14.13 -1.25 -6.56
C THR A 182 13.52 -2.58 -6.11
N ASP A 183 14.26 -3.42 -5.37
CA ASP A 183 13.79 -4.74 -4.93
C ASP A 183 12.74 -4.65 -3.80
N SER A 184 12.66 -3.53 -3.08
CA SER A 184 11.81 -3.34 -1.90
C SER A 184 10.96 -2.06 -1.96
N LEU A 185 10.58 -1.64 -3.17
CA LEU A 185 9.72 -0.47 -3.33
C LEU A 185 8.28 -0.77 -2.94
N PHE A 186 7.66 0.18 -2.24
CA PHE A 186 6.23 0.17 -1.93
C PHE A 186 5.58 1.44 -2.47
N PHE A 187 4.33 1.35 -2.94
CA PHE A 187 3.56 2.51 -3.38
C PHE A 187 2.44 2.80 -2.39
N SER A 188 2.10 4.07 -2.23
CA SER A 188 0.88 4.47 -1.53
C SER A 188 0.14 5.55 -2.30
N CYS A 189 -1.12 5.75 -1.97
CA CYS A 189 -1.97 6.75 -2.58
C CYS A 189 -2.71 7.51 -1.49
N VAL A 190 -2.69 8.84 -1.55
CA VAL A 190 -3.65 9.68 -0.81
C VAL A 190 -4.73 10.06 -1.80
N ALA A 191 -5.99 9.83 -1.46
CA ALA A 191 -7.10 10.12 -2.34
C ALA A 191 -8.22 10.88 -1.62
N ASP A 192 -8.83 11.82 -2.33
CA ASP A 192 -10.06 12.47 -1.94
C ASP A 192 -10.97 12.65 -3.16
N ALA A 193 -12.06 13.41 -3.01
CA ALA A 193 -13.00 13.64 -4.10
C ALA A 193 -12.43 14.50 -5.24
N ASN A 194 -11.36 15.26 -4.98
CA ASN A 194 -10.78 16.23 -5.89
C ASN A 194 -9.54 15.70 -6.62
N GLY A 195 -8.83 14.72 -6.03
CA GLY A 195 -7.64 14.17 -6.64
C GLY A 195 -7.03 13.00 -5.88
N ALA A 196 -5.91 12.54 -6.42
CA ALA A 196 -5.08 11.51 -5.82
C ALA A 196 -3.60 11.83 -6.04
N SER A 197 -2.79 11.65 -4.99
CA SER A 197 -1.34 11.76 -5.02
C SER A 197 -0.72 10.39 -4.73
N VAL A 198 0.18 9.95 -5.60
CA VAL A 198 0.85 8.65 -5.47
C VAL A 198 2.26 8.88 -4.93
N TRP A 199 2.63 8.07 -3.95
CA TRP A 199 3.93 8.10 -3.30
C TRP A 199 4.67 6.80 -3.56
N VAL A 200 6.00 6.88 -3.58
CA VAL A 200 6.90 5.74 -3.59
C VAL A 200 7.76 5.76 -2.32
N HIS A 201 7.93 4.59 -1.72
CA HIS A 201 8.68 4.38 -0.49
C HIS A 201 9.83 3.40 -0.74
N TRP A 202 10.99 3.68 -0.15
CA TRP A 202 12.17 2.83 -0.30
C TRP A 202 13.08 2.91 0.92
N MET A 203 14.00 1.95 1.02
CA MET A 203 15.12 1.99 1.96
C MET A 203 16.33 2.61 1.25
N ASP A 204 16.84 3.74 1.74
CA ASP A 204 18.11 4.27 1.26
C ASP A 204 19.26 3.47 1.89
N LEU A 205 19.96 2.70 1.06
CA LEU A 205 21.09 1.86 1.44
C LEU A 205 22.45 2.58 1.27
N ASN A 206 22.47 3.76 0.63
CA ASN A 206 23.71 4.49 0.36
C ASN A 206 24.16 5.36 1.55
N HIS A 207 23.26 5.58 2.50
CA HIS A 207 23.51 6.28 3.76
C HIS A 207 23.23 5.33 4.94
N ASP A 208 23.33 5.84 6.17
CA ASP A 208 22.73 5.20 7.34
C ASP A 208 21.28 4.76 7.01
N PRO A 209 20.93 3.47 7.10
CA PRO A 209 19.68 2.93 6.56
C PRO A 209 18.46 3.69 7.05
N ARG A 210 17.77 4.36 6.12
CA ARG A 210 16.61 5.19 6.41
C ARG A 210 15.50 4.92 5.41
N TYR A 211 14.28 4.90 5.92
CA TYR A 211 13.08 4.88 5.09
C TYR A 211 12.84 6.27 4.51
N VAL A 212 12.65 6.33 3.20
CA VAL A 212 12.39 7.57 2.49
C VAL A 212 11.10 7.41 1.69
N SER A 213 10.35 8.50 1.58
CA SER A 213 9.11 8.59 0.80
C SER A 213 9.19 9.80 -0.11
N ALA A 214 8.69 9.69 -1.33
CA ALA A 214 8.57 10.80 -2.26
C ALA A 214 7.29 10.69 -3.10
N GLU A 215 6.66 11.83 -3.36
CA GLU A 215 5.55 11.93 -4.29
C GLU A 215 6.06 11.71 -5.74
N ILE A 216 5.27 10.99 -6.53
CA ILE A 216 5.53 10.77 -7.95
C ILE A 216 4.86 11.91 -8.72
N VAL A 217 5.67 12.77 -9.34
CA VAL A 217 5.23 13.88 -10.20
C VAL A 217 5.27 13.48 -11.67
#